data_AF-A0A9X8VFN7-F1
#
_entry.id   AF-A0A9X8VFN7-F1
#
_cell.length_a   1.000
_cell.length_b   1.000
_cell.length_c   1.000
_cell.angle_alpha   90.00
_cell.angle_beta   90.00
_cell.angle_gamma   90.00
#
_symmetry.space_group_name_H-M   'P 1'
#
loop_
_entity.id
_entity.type
_entity.pdbx_description
1 polymer ?
#
loop_
_entity_poly.entity_id
_entity_poly.type
_entity_poly.pdbx_seq_one_letter_code
_entity_poly.pdbx_strand_id
1 'polypeptide(L)'
;MTPIAPSLQQPVDAFLRYLKVERQLSPLTQLSYSRQLAALMRLAQEIGVTDWAALDAARVRMLAARSKRAGLQSASLALRLSSLRS
;
A
#
# COMPACT_ATOMS: atom_id res chain seq x y z
N MET A 1 11.70 -7.04 -13.77
CA MET A 1 10.80 -6.43 -12.77
C MET A 1 9.38 -6.56 -13.30
N THR A 2 8.51 -7.32 -12.64
CA THR A 2 7.13 -7.48 -13.09
C THR A 2 6.38 -6.15 -12.93
N PRO A 3 5.74 -5.62 -13.98
CA PRO A 3 4.98 -4.37 -13.87
C PRO A 3 3.84 -4.55 -12.85
N ILE A 4 3.53 -3.48 -12.10
CA ILE A 4 2.38 -3.46 -11.18
C ILE A 4 1.10 -3.44 -12.00
N ALA A 5 0.11 -4.25 -11.62
CA ALA A 5 -1.20 -4.26 -12.28
C ALA A 5 -1.83 -2.85 -12.30
N PRO A 6 -2.33 -2.36 -13.46
CA PRO A 6 -2.94 -1.03 -13.56
C PRO A 6 -4.11 -0.80 -12.60
N SER A 7 -4.89 -1.84 -12.34
CA SER A 7 -5.99 -1.86 -11.36
C SER A 7 -5.54 -1.65 -9.91
N LEU A 8 -4.27 -1.92 -9.58
CA LEU A 8 -3.68 -1.52 -8.30
C LEU A 8 -3.10 -0.12 -8.35
N GLN A 9 -2.41 0.23 -9.45
CA GLN A 9 -1.66 1.47 -9.58
C GLN A 9 -2.56 2.71 -9.68
N GLN A 10 -3.62 2.66 -10.50
CA GLN A 10 -4.47 3.82 -10.77
C GLN A 10 -5.16 4.37 -9.51
N PRO A 11 -5.76 3.54 -8.62
CA PRO A 11 -6.34 4.03 -7.37
C PRO A 11 -5.30 4.64 -6.43
N VAL A 12 -4.10 4.07 -6.36
CA VAL A 12 -2.99 4.62 -5.56
C VAL A 12 -2.56 5.99 -6.09
N ASP A 13 -2.40 6.15 -7.40
CA ASP A 13 -2.03 7.42 -7.99
C ASP A 13 -3.11 8.49 -7.76
N ALA A 14 -4.38 8.12 -7.89
CA ALA A 14 -5.50 9.00 -7.58
C ALA A 14 -5.50 9.42 -6.11
N PHE A 15 -5.29 8.48 -5.20
CA PHE A 15 -5.22 8.75 -3.77
C PHE A 15 -4.03 9.64 -3.39
N LEU A 16 -2.84 9.39 -3.95
CA LEU A 16 -1.66 10.25 -3.71
C LEU A 16 -1.88 11.68 -4.24
N ARG A 17 -2.55 11.84 -5.39
CA ARG A 17 -2.96 13.17 -5.88
C ARG A 17 -3.96 13.83 -4.92
N TYR A 18 -4.94 13.09 -4.43
CA TYR A 18 -5.89 13.58 -3.42
C TYR A 18 -5.18 14.06 -2.14
N LEU A 19 -4.23 13.28 -1.61
CA LEU A 19 -3.45 13.67 -0.43
C LEU A 19 -2.64 14.96 -0.65
N LYS A 20 -2.15 15.18 -1.87
CA LYS A 20 -1.38 16.37 -2.24
C LYS A 20 -2.27 17.60 -2.40
N VAL A 21 -3.36 17.48 -3.16
CA VAL A 21 -4.19 18.61 -3.57
C VAL A 21 -5.20 18.97 -2.50
N GLU A 22 -6.00 17.99 -2.06
CA GLU A 22 -7.13 18.24 -1.16
C GLU A 22 -6.69 18.30 0.30
N ARG A 23 -5.81 17.38 0.72
CA ARG A 23 -5.37 17.28 2.11
C ARG A 23 -4.12 18.10 2.42
N GLN A 24 -3.46 18.64 1.40
CA GLN A 24 -2.24 19.46 1.48
C GLN A 24 -1.22 18.91 2.48
N LEU A 25 -1.07 17.58 2.54
CA LEU A 25 -0.16 16.95 3.49
C LEU A 25 1.28 17.34 3.18
N SER A 26 2.14 17.35 4.20
CA SER A 26 3.56 17.66 4.00
C SER A 26 4.19 16.73 2.95
N PRO A 27 5.20 17.19 2.18
CA PRO A 27 5.89 16.36 1.19
C PRO A 27 6.44 15.06 1.78
N LEU A 28 6.94 15.11 3.02
CA LEU A 28 7.48 13.94 3.72
C LEU A 28 6.38 12.92 4.04
N THR A 29 5.19 13.40 4.42
CA THR A 29 4.02 12.54 4.63
C THR A 29 3.57 11.89 3.32
N GLN A 30 3.47 12.65 2.23
CA GLN A 30 3.11 12.11 0.91
C GLN A 30 4.09 11.02 0.45
N LEU A 31 5.40 11.26 0.62
CA LEU A 31 6.44 10.29 0.32
C LEU A 31 6.32 9.02 1.17
N SER A 32 5.97 9.18 2.45
CA SER A 32 5.71 8.04 3.34
C SER A 32 4.55 7.18 2.81
N TYR A 33 3.40 7.79 2.50
CA TYR A 33 2.25 7.09 1.90
C TYR A 33 2.64 6.38 0.60
N SER A 34 3.32 7.08 -0.31
CA SER A 34 3.76 6.52 -1.60
C SER A 34 4.62 5.27 -1.40
N ARG A 35 5.61 5.31 -0.50
CA ARG A 35 6.47 4.16 -0.19
C ARG A 35 5.69 2.98 0.40
N GLN A 36 4.74 3.24 1.30
CA GLN A 36 3.94 2.16 1.89
C GLN A 36 3.02 1.51 0.86
N LEU A 37 2.30 2.31 0.08
CA LEU A 37 1.37 1.84 -0.95
C LEU A 37 2.10 1.09 -2.06
N ALA A 38 3.27 1.59 -2.52
CA ALA A 38 4.10 0.89 -3.50
C ALA A 38 4.53 -0.51 -3.03
N ALA A 39 4.89 -0.64 -1.75
CA ALA A 39 5.24 -1.93 -1.20
C ALA A 39 4.00 -2.83 -0.96
N LEU A 40 2.82 -2.28 -0.69
CA LEU A 40 1.58 -3.06 -0.63
C LEU A 40 1.19 -3.61 -2.01
N MET A 41 1.29 -2.80 -3.07
CA MET A 41 1.02 -3.26 -4.44
C MET A 41 1.93 -4.42 -4.85
N ARG A 42 3.22 -4.36 -4.51
CA ARG A 42 4.17 -5.47 -4.77
C ARG A 42 3.77 -6.73 -4.03
N LEU A 43 3.50 -6.62 -2.72
CA LEU A 43 3.08 -7.77 -1.91
C LEU A 43 1.75 -8.35 -2.38
N ALA A 44 0.79 -7.51 -2.81
CA ALA A 44 -0.48 -7.93 -3.37
C ALA A 44 -0.28 -8.76 -4.64
N GLN A 45 0.59 -8.29 -5.54
CA GLN A 45 0.91 -9.01 -6.76
C GLN A 45 1.59 -10.36 -6.50
N GLU A 46 2.50 -10.43 -5.53
CA GLU A 46 3.15 -11.69 -5.12
C GLU A 46 2.19 -12.74 -4.55
N ILE A 47 0.99 -12.33 -4.10
CA ILE A 47 -0.07 -13.22 -3.62
C ILE A 47 -1.18 -13.40 -4.67
N GLY A 48 -0.95 -12.96 -5.91
CA GLY A 48 -1.91 -13.08 -7.02
C GLY A 48 -3.07 -12.11 -6.97
N VAL A 49 -3.01 -11.08 -6.12
CA VAL A 49 -4.01 -10.01 -6.06
C VAL A 49 -3.62 -8.92 -7.05
N THR A 50 -4.47 -8.69 -8.04
CA THR A 50 -4.30 -7.65 -9.06
C THR A 50 -5.34 -6.54 -8.96
N ASP A 51 -6.29 -6.62 -8.03
CA ASP A 51 -7.34 -5.63 -7.80
C ASP A 51 -7.55 -5.42 -6.30
N TRP A 52 -7.70 -4.17 -5.86
CA TRP A 52 -8.01 -3.83 -4.48
C TRP A 52 -9.36 -4.39 -4.02
N ALA A 53 -10.34 -4.53 -4.92
CA ALA A 53 -11.63 -5.14 -4.59
C ALA A 53 -11.48 -6.63 -4.20
N ALA A 54 -10.42 -7.29 -4.66
CA ALA A 54 -10.10 -8.65 -4.27
C ALA A 54 -9.38 -8.71 -2.91
N LEU A 55 -9.00 -7.60 -2.29
CA LEU A 55 -8.26 -7.59 -1.04
C LEU A 55 -9.18 -7.75 0.18
N ASP A 56 -9.60 -8.99 0.45
CA ASP A 56 -10.38 -9.33 1.64
C ASP A 56 -9.55 -9.32 2.94
N ALA A 57 -10.23 -9.50 4.07
CA ALA A 57 -9.59 -9.51 5.40
C ALA A 57 -8.51 -10.61 5.56
N ALA A 58 -8.66 -11.76 4.89
CA ALA A 58 -7.67 -12.84 4.96
C ALA A 58 -6.40 -12.46 4.18
N ARG A 59 -6.56 -11.85 3.00
CA ARG A 59 -5.45 -11.33 2.18
C ARG A 59 -4.75 -10.17 2.88
N VAL A 60 -5.47 -9.27 3.55
CA VAL A 60 -4.86 -8.21 4.39
C VAL A 60 -3.99 -8.82 5.51
N ARG A 61 -4.48 -9.85 6.21
CA ARG A 61 -3.68 -10.55 7.24
C ARG A 61 -2.43 -11.21 6.63
N MET A 62 -2.55 -11.77 5.43
CA MET A 62 -1.40 -12.35 4.72
C MET A 62 -0.36 -11.29 4.35
N LEU A 63 -0.78 -10.11 3.87
CA LEU A 63 0.12 -8.98 3.61
C LEU A 63 0.86 -8.53 4.87
N ALA A 64 0.14 -8.44 6.00
CA ALA A 64 0.75 -8.08 7.29
C ALA A 64 1.77 -9.14 7.75
N ALA A 65 1.43 -10.42 7.65
CA ALA A 65 2.31 -11.52 8.01
C ALA A 65 3.55 -11.60 7.11
N ARG A 66 3.42 -11.36 5.80
CA ARG A 66 4.56 -11.26 4.88
C ARG A 66 5.45 -10.06 5.19
N SER A 67 4.86 -8.91 5.46
CA SER A 67 5.60 -7.70 5.86
C SER A 67 6.45 -7.94 7.10
N LYS A 68 5.87 -8.58 8.14
CA LYS A 68 6.60 -8.94 9.36
C LYS A 68 7.72 -9.95 9.10
N ARG A 69 7.46 -10.97 8.28
CA ARG A 69 8.48 -11.96 7.86
C ARG A 69 9.63 -11.33 7.06
N ALA A 70 9.37 -10.26 6.33
CA ALA A 70 10.39 -9.47 5.64
C ALA A 70 11.17 -8.53 6.59
N GLY A 71 11.02 -8.67 7.91
CA GLY A 71 11.79 -7.92 8.91
C GLY A 71 11.26 -6.52 9.21
N LEU A 72 10.04 -6.16 8.76
CA LEU A 72 9.46 -4.87 9.16
C LEU A 72 9.23 -4.84 10.67
N GLN A 73 9.73 -3.78 11.29
CA GLN A 73 9.42 -3.42 12.67
C GLN A 73 7.94 -3.09 12.83
N SER A 74 7.41 -3.27 14.04
CA SER A 74 5.98 -3.05 14.36
C SER A 74 5.48 -1.65 13.98
N ALA A 75 6.29 -0.61 14.19
CA ALA A 75 5.93 0.77 13.81
C ALA A 75 5.77 0.93 12.28
N SER A 76 6.68 0.35 11.49
CA SER A 76 6.60 0.36 10.03
C SER A 76 5.43 -0.46 9.50
N LEU A 77 5.08 -1.56 10.18
CA LEU A 77 3.88 -2.34 9.86
C LEU A 77 2.60 -1.55 10.16
N ALA A 78 2.52 -0.90 11.31
CA ALA A 78 1.38 -0.06 11.67
C ALA A 78 1.18 1.08 10.65
N LEU A 79 2.27 1.74 10.25
CA LEU A 79 2.24 2.79 9.23
C LEU A 79 1.75 2.26 7.87
N ARG A 80 2.20 1.07 7.48
CA ARG A 80 1.73 0.39 6.27
C ARG A 80 0.24 0.12 6.31
N LEU A 81 -0.27 -0.44 7.41
CA LEU A 81 -1.70 -0.74 7.56
C LEU A 81 -2.55 0.53 7.66
N SER A 82 -2.04 1.59 8.30
CA SER A 82 -2.70 2.89 8.32
C SER A 82 -2.82 3.48 6.92
N SER A 83 -1.78 3.32 6.09
CA SER A 83 -1.80 3.78 4.70
C SER A 83 -2.82 3.01 3.85
N LEU A 84 -2.97 1.70 4.09
CA LEU A 84 -3.97 0.87 3.40
C LEU A 84 -5.42 1.22 3.77
N ARG A 85 -5.65 1.68 5.01
CA ARG A 85 -6.98 1.99 5.53
C ARG A 85 -7.54 3.33 5.03
N SER A 86 -6.66 4.25 4.64
CA SER A 86 -7.01 5.65 4.33
C SER A 86 -7.62 5.77 2.94
#